data_AF-A0A6F9AZ47-F1
#
_entry.id   AF-A0A6F9AZ47-F1
#
_cell.length_a   1.000
_cell.length_b   1.000
_cell.length_c   1.000
_cell.angle_alpha   90.00
_cell.angle_beta   90.00
_cell.angle_gamma   90.00
#
_symmetry.space_group_name_H-M   'P 1'
#
loop_
_entity.id
_entity.type
_entity.pdbx_description
1 polymer ?
#
loop_
_entity_poly.entity_id
_entity_poly.type
_entity_poly.pdbx_seq_one_letter_code
_entity_poly.pdbx_strand_id
1 'polypeptide(L)'
;MESETNGNLTSQLHLNNSTNANDRVDSYGFEKPEGYESYEEMMAQYEHRAQIWMAASGAQEHLEKNPGYYHSLLGTEQQHDAKLEETVRIVPEQLRALSAEGPVQCAAGGMNFIAGYLIIITKDEEKSFWLMDALLGRILPDYYNPAMLGLKMDQEVLGELVRVKSPAVWQAMVQHNVMWTLVVSRWLICLYIDVLPVETVLRIWDCLFYEGSKILFRVALTLIRHHQAEILEARSMVELCERFKLITQGAFTYDCHTFMKEIFREPGSLSMATISKLRETCRERIVAEETRFHP
;
A
#
# COMPACT_ATOMS: atom_id res chain seq x y z
N MET A 1 -48.69 -10.56 46.31
CA MET A 1 -48.35 -9.26 46.89
C MET A 1 -46.83 -9.23 47.01
N GLU A 2 -46.13 -8.96 45.92
CA GLU A 2 -45.79 -7.62 45.37
C GLU A 2 -44.64 -6.92 46.10
N SER A 3 -43.81 -6.26 45.27
CA SER A 3 -42.69 -5.32 45.51
C SER A 3 -41.36 -5.94 45.95
N GLU A 4 -40.33 -6.03 45.08
CA GLU A 4 -39.46 -4.97 44.52
C GLU A 4 -38.68 -4.16 45.56
N THR A 5 -37.33 -4.28 45.57
CA THR A 5 -36.43 -3.16 45.19
C THR A 5 -34.94 -3.55 45.24
N ASN A 6 -34.20 -2.93 44.31
CA ASN A 6 -32.79 -3.07 43.93
C ASN A 6 -31.75 -2.71 45.01
N GLY A 7 -30.54 -3.26 44.86
CA GLY A 7 -29.34 -2.83 45.58
C GLY A 7 -28.04 -3.30 44.95
N ASN A 8 -27.61 -2.59 43.90
CA ASN A 8 -26.32 -2.61 43.19
C ASN A 8 -25.10 -3.11 43.99
N LEU A 9 -24.40 -4.12 43.46
CA LEU A 9 -23.06 -4.55 43.88
C LEU A 9 -22.13 -4.63 42.65
N THR A 10 -21.76 -3.45 42.12
CA THR A 10 -20.65 -3.35 41.17
C THR A 10 -20.02 -1.97 41.26
N SER A 11 -19.04 -1.84 42.14
CA SER A 11 -18.16 -0.67 42.20
C SER A 11 -16.78 -1.17 42.57
N GLN A 12 -16.01 -1.57 41.55
CA GLN A 12 -14.54 -1.61 41.56
C GLN A 12 -14.06 -2.13 40.20
N LEU A 13 -13.76 -1.20 39.29
CA LEU A 13 -12.75 -1.31 38.24
C LEU A 13 -12.48 0.12 37.74
N HIS A 14 -11.90 0.94 38.62
CA HIS A 14 -11.18 2.14 38.18
C HIS A 14 -9.85 1.67 37.57
N LEU A 15 -9.84 1.41 36.27
CA LEU A 15 -8.62 1.39 35.48
C LEU A 15 -8.18 2.84 35.29
N ASN A 16 -7.07 3.19 35.94
CA ASN A 16 -6.33 4.42 35.70
C ASN A 16 -5.90 4.48 34.22
N ASN A 17 -6.69 5.14 33.38
CA ASN A 17 -6.25 5.62 32.08
C ASN A 17 -5.77 7.06 32.23
N SER A 18 -4.45 7.21 32.36
CA SER A 18 -3.75 8.47 32.10
C SER A 18 -2.75 8.22 30.99
N THR A 19 -3.24 7.85 29.80
CA THR A 19 -2.47 7.95 28.57
C THR A 19 -2.51 9.41 28.12
N ASN A 20 -1.33 10.04 28.11
CA ASN A 20 -1.12 11.42 27.67
C ASN A 20 -1.77 11.64 26.29
N ALA A 21 -2.53 12.72 26.11
CA ALA A 21 -3.19 13.06 24.84
C ALA A 21 -2.20 13.16 23.66
N ASN A 22 -0.92 13.45 23.92
CA ASN A 22 0.14 13.51 22.92
C ASN A 22 0.59 12.15 22.35
N ASP A 23 0.23 11.02 22.97
CA ASP A 23 0.56 9.68 22.45
C ASP A 23 -0.52 9.13 21.50
N ARG A 24 -1.62 9.88 21.31
CA ARG A 24 -2.78 9.47 20.51
C ARG A 24 -2.64 9.80 19.03
N VAL A 25 -1.76 10.76 18.70
CA VAL A 25 -1.53 11.26 17.35
C VAL A 25 -0.17 10.76 16.89
N ASP A 26 -0.10 9.99 15.80
CA ASP A 26 1.21 9.61 15.27
C ASP A 26 1.94 10.78 14.60
N SER A 27 3.18 10.55 14.17
CA SER A 27 4.03 11.55 13.53
C SER A 27 3.45 12.17 12.25
N TYR A 28 2.35 11.63 11.74
CA TYR A 28 1.64 12.11 10.55
C TYR A 28 0.32 12.80 10.87
N GLY A 29 -0.02 12.99 12.15
CA GLY A 29 -1.22 13.71 12.56
C GLY A 29 -2.48 12.87 12.66
N PHE A 30 -2.38 11.53 12.64
CA PHE A 30 -3.56 10.66 12.69
C PHE A 30 -3.82 10.14 14.11
N GLU A 31 -5.05 10.32 14.58
CA GLU A 31 -5.51 9.90 15.89
C GLU A 31 -5.83 8.40 15.94
N LYS A 32 -5.47 7.73 17.04
CA LYS A 32 -5.85 6.34 17.34
C LYS A 32 -7.32 6.27 17.79
N PRO A 33 -8.23 5.59 17.07
CA PRO A 33 -9.62 5.46 17.49
C PRO A 33 -9.78 4.46 18.65
N GLU A 34 -10.71 4.78 19.57
CA GLU A 34 -11.35 3.78 20.42
C GLU A 34 -12.39 3.07 19.53
N GLY A 35 -12.49 1.74 19.60
CA GLY A 35 -13.16 0.90 18.58
C GLY A 35 -14.49 1.43 18.03
N TYR A 36 -14.77 1.14 16.76
CA TYR A 36 -15.89 1.70 16.02
C TYR A 36 -17.24 1.05 16.38
N GLU A 37 -18.30 1.85 16.50
CA GLU A 37 -19.66 1.34 16.71
C GLU A 37 -20.34 0.94 15.38
N SER A 38 -19.89 1.47 14.23
CA SER A 38 -20.40 1.11 12.90
C SER A 38 -19.36 1.26 11.77
N TYR A 39 -19.61 0.61 10.62
CA TYR A 39 -18.81 0.79 9.40
C TYR A 39 -18.85 2.24 8.91
N GLU A 40 -19.98 2.93 9.05
CA GLU A 40 -20.12 4.34 8.65
C GLU A 40 -19.25 5.27 9.51
N GLU A 41 -19.15 5.01 10.81
CA GLU A 41 -18.27 5.75 11.73
C GLU A 41 -16.79 5.46 11.48
N MET A 42 -16.45 4.18 11.24
CA MET A 42 -15.13 3.81 10.75
C MET A 42 -14.82 4.55 9.45
N MET A 43 -15.81 4.65 8.56
CA MET A 43 -15.64 5.29 7.26
C MET A 43 -15.54 6.82 7.33
N ALA A 44 -16.19 7.45 8.32
CA ALA A 44 -16.17 8.89 8.54
C ALA A 44 -14.75 9.41 8.86
N GLN A 45 -13.92 8.60 9.52
CA GLN A 45 -12.51 8.95 9.77
C GLN A 45 -11.65 8.96 8.49
N TYR A 46 -12.13 8.38 7.38
CA TYR A 46 -11.45 8.45 6.08
C TYR A 46 -11.84 9.69 5.26
N GLU A 47 -12.85 10.48 5.64
CA GLU A 47 -13.34 11.60 4.81
C GLU A 47 -12.26 12.66 4.54
N HIS A 48 -11.35 12.89 5.49
CA HIS A 48 -10.24 13.83 5.30
C HIS A 48 -9.13 13.27 4.40
N ARG A 49 -9.00 11.94 4.25
CA ARG A 49 -7.93 11.33 3.46
C ARG A 49 -8.03 11.72 1.99
N ALA A 50 -9.23 11.79 1.45
CA ALA A 50 -9.43 12.22 0.07
C ALA A 50 -8.79 13.59 -0.19
N GLN A 51 -9.08 14.57 0.67
CA GLN A 51 -8.54 15.93 0.55
C GLN A 51 -7.03 15.96 0.79
N ILE A 52 -6.54 15.24 1.82
CA ILE A 52 -5.12 15.17 2.16
C ILE A 52 -4.32 14.53 1.04
N TRP A 53 -4.76 13.39 0.50
CA TRP A 53 -4.08 12.69 -0.59
C TRP A 53 -4.07 13.53 -1.86
N MET A 54 -5.18 14.19 -2.18
CA MET A 54 -5.28 15.08 -3.34
C MET A 54 -4.27 16.23 -3.24
N ALA A 55 -4.16 16.87 -2.07
CA ALA A 55 -3.20 17.94 -1.83
C ALA A 55 -1.74 17.42 -1.82
N ALA A 56 -1.46 16.37 -1.04
CA ALA A 56 -0.11 15.84 -0.83
C ALA A 56 0.54 15.31 -2.12
N SER A 57 -0.27 14.69 -3.00
CA SER A 57 0.21 14.12 -4.27
C SER A 57 0.28 15.14 -5.43
N GLY A 58 -0.17 16.38 -5.19
CA GLY A 58 -0.35 17.40 -6.22
C GLY A 58 -1.51 17.13 -7.19
N ALA A 59 -2.32 16.09 -6.94
CA ALA A 59 -3.49 15.76 -7.76
C ALA A 59 -4.54 16.88 -7.74
N GLN A 60 -4.72 17.56 -6.61
CA GLN A 60 -5.63 18.70 -6.49
C GLN A 60 -5.26 19.84 -7.44
N GLU A 61 -3.98 20.21 -7.47
CA GLU A 61 -3.47 21.26 -8.36
C GLU A 61 -3.65 20.89 -9.84
N HIS A 62 -3.45 19.60 -10.17
CA HIS A 62 -3.66 19.10 -11.53
C HIS A 62 -5.13 19.15 -11.95
N LEU A 63 -6.05 18.76 -11.07
CA LEU A 63 -7.49 18.88 -11.29
C LEU A 63 -7.88 20.34 -11.55
N GLU A 64 -7.46 21.26 -10.68
CA GLU A 64 -7.79 22.69 -10.78
C GLU A 64 -7.24 23.35 -12.05
N LYS A 65 -6.06 22.93 -12.51
CA LYS A 65 -5.46 23.43 -13.76
C LYS A 65 -6.13 22.89 -15.02
N ASN A 66 -6.84 21.76 -14.93
CA ASN A 66 -7.39 21.05 -16.09
C ASN A 66 -8.91 20.78 -15.91
N PRO A 67 -9.74 21.82 -15.74
CA PRO A 67 -11.16 21.65 -15.50
C PRO A 67 -11.84 20.96 -16.69
N GLY A 68 -12.63 19.91 -16.41
CA GLY A 68 -13.35 19.15 -17.43
C GLY A 68 -12.48 18.20 -18.26
N TYR A 69 -11.18 18.09 -17.97
CA TYR A 69 -10.28 17.17 -18.69
C TYR A 69 -10.74 15.72 -18.55
N TYR A 70 -11.06 15.27 -17.33
CA TYR A 70 -11.54 13.90 -17.10
C TYR A 70 -12.79 13.58 -17.94
N HIS A 71 -13.76 14.49 -17.92
CA HIS A 71 -14.99 14.36 -18.70
C HIS A 71 -14.73 14.37 -20.21
N SER A 72 -13.73 15.13 -20.68
CA SER A 72 -13.33 15.11 -22.09
C SER A 72 -12.77 13.75 -22.51
N LEU A 73 -11.99 13.09 -21.63
CA LEU A 73 -11.43 11.76 -21.88
C LEU A 73 -12.51 10.67 -21.97
N LEU A 74 -13.61 10.79 -21.20
CA LEU A 74 -14.73 9.86 -21.27
C LEU A 74 -15.51 9.96 -22.60
N GLY A 75 -15.45 11.11 -23.28
CA GLY A 75 -16.21 11.39 -24.50
C GLY A 75 -15.46 11.14 -25.81
N THR A 76 -14.14 10.96 -25.77
CA THR A 76 -13.31 10.74 -26.96
C THR A 76 -12.84 9.29 -27.07
N GLU A 77 -13.23 8.59 -28.14
CA GLU A 77 -12.59 7.34 -28.61
C GLU A 77 -11.20 7.61 -29.25
N GLN A 78 -10.48 8.64 -28.81
CA GLN A 78 -9.14 8.94 -29.33
C GLN A 78 -8.10 8.05 -28.67
N GLN A 79 -7.09 7.64 -29.45
CA GLN A 79 -5.90 6.95 -28.97
C GLN A 79 -5.19 7.83 -27.94
N HIS A 80 -5.41 7.53 -26.67
CA HIS A 80 -4.67 8.14 -25.57
C HIS A 80 -3.46 7.26 -25.23
N ASP A 81 -2.59 7.71 -24.33
CA ASP A 81 -1.58 6.83 -23.75
C ASP A 81 -2.28 5.62 -23.12
N ALA A 82 -1.80 4.40 -23.39
CA ALA A 82 -2.44 3.14 -22.99
C ALA A 82 -2.73 3.09 -21.47
N LYS A 83 -1.90 3.77 -20.68
CA LYS A 83 -2.07 3.93 -19.24
C LYS A 83 -3.25 4.82 -18.85
N LEU A 84 -3.46 5.90 -19.61
CA LEU A 84 -4.57 6.83 -19.42
C LEU A 84 -5.88 6.16 -19.83
N GLU A 85 -5.89 5.43 -20.96
CA GLU A 85 -7.05 4.64 -21.40
C GLU A 85 -7.48 3.64 -20.33
N GLU A 86 -6.52 2.90 -19.76
CA GLU A 86 -6.83 1.91 -18.72
C GLU A 86 -7.35 2.56 -17.44
N THR A 87 -6.83 3.73 -17.06
CA THR A 87 -7.31 4.48 -15.88
C THR A 87 -8.73 5.02 -16.10
N VAL A 88 -9.00 5.61 -17.27
CA VAL A 88 -10.32 6.14 -17.67
C VAL A 88 -11.34 5.01 -17.81
N ARG A 89 -10.91 3.79 -18.14
CA ARG A 89 -11.76 2.60 -18.20
C ARG A 89 -12.07 2.02 -16.82
N ILE A 90 -11.04 1.83 -15.99
CA ILE A 90 -11.17 1.14 -14.70
C ILE A 90 -12.01 1.94 -13.70
N VAL A 91 -11.78 3.25 -13.57
CA VAL A 91 -12.44 4.04 -12.51
C VAL A 91 -13.98 4.01 -12.63
N PRO A 92 -14.60 4.30 -13.80
CA PRO A 92 -16.05 4.16 -13.97
C PRO A 92 -16.53 2.71 -13.82
N GLU A 93 -15.76 1.73 -14.30
CA GLU A 93 -16.09 0.31 -14.18
C GLU A 93 -16.21 -0.11 -12.70
N GLN A 94 -15.27 0.31 -11.88
CA GLN A 94 -15.28 0.04 -10.44
C GLN A 94 -16.44 0.74 -9.73
N LEU A 95 -16.74 2.00 -10.07
CA LEU A 95 -17.89 2.71 -9.51
C LEU A 95 -19.22 2.00 -9.81
N ARG A 96 -19.38 1.54 -11.06
CA ARG A 96 -20.56 0.75 -11.46
C ARG A 96 -20.63 -0.58 -10.72
N ALA A 97 -19.51 -1.29 -10.57
CA ALA A 97 -19.47 -2.56 -9.85
C ALA A 97 -19.90 -2.39 -8.38
N LEU A 98 -19.39 -1.35 -7.70
CA LEU A 98 -19.79 -0.98 -6.33
C LEU A 98 -21.27 -0.62 -6.23
N SER A 99 -21.83 0.04 -7.25
CA SER A 99 -23.24 0.45 -7.27
C SER A 99 -24.20 -0.70 -7.60
N ALA A 100 -23.74 -1.75 -8.27
CA ALA A 100 -24.56 -2.85 -8.78
C ALA A 100 -24.59 -4.08 -7.86
N GLU A 101 -23.98 -4.03 -6.67
CA GLU A 101 -23.74 -5.19 -5.78
C GLU A 101 -23.11 -6.39 -6.52
N GLY A 102 -22.38 -6.12 -7.61
CA GLY A 102 -21.81 -7.12 -8.50
C GLY A 102 -20.36 -7.46 -8.14
N PRO A 103 -19.88 -8.67 -8.49
CA PRO A 103 -18.48 -9.00 -8.28
C PRO A 103 -17.59 -8.07 -9.11
N VAL A 104 -16.69 -7.36 -8.43
CA VAL A 104 -15.62 -6.57 -9.04
C VAL A 104 -14.79 -7.49 -9.94
N GLN A 105 -14.85 -7.27 -11.25
CA GLN A 105 -14.10 -8.09 -12.21
C GLN A 105 -12.63 -7.67 -12.17
N CYS A 106 -11.71 -8.62 -11.95
CA CYS A 106 -10.28 -8.37 -11.76
C CYS A 106 -9.54 -8.32 -13.12
N ALA A 107 -9.13 -7.14 -13.58
CA ALA A 107 -8.12 -7.02 -14.63
C ALA A 107 -6.73 -7.36 -14.06
N ALA A 108 -5.89 -8.01 -14.88
CA ALA A 108 -4.72 -8.79 -14.51
C ALA A 108 -3.50 -8.02 -13.90
N GLY A 109 -3.67 -6.80 -13.38
CA GLY A 109 -2.56 -5.91 -13.00
C GLY A 109 -2.65 -5.26 -11.62
N GLY A 110 -3.61 -5.63 -10.76
CA GLY A 110 -3.75 -5.04 -9.41
C GLY A 110 -4.38 -3.63 -9.36
N MET A 111 -4.43 -2.92 -10.48
CA MET A 111 -5.01 -1.57 -10.61
C MET A 111 -6.48 -1.48 -10.18
N ASN A 112 -7.28 -2.54 -10.39
CA ASN A 112 -8.70 -2.53 -10.02
C ASN A 112 -8.89 -2.42 -8.50
N PHE A 113 -8.05 -3.11 -7.72
CA PHE A 113 -8.07 -2.97 -6.27
C PHE A 113 -7.74 -1.53 -5.88
N ILE A 114 -6.72 -0.95 -6.51
CA ILE A 114 -6.30 0.42 -6.21
C ILE A 114 -7.43 1.40 -6.52
N ALA A 115 -8.03 1.30 -7.71
CA ALA A 115 -9.13 2.16 -8.13
C ALA A 115 -10.36 2.00 -7.23
N GLY A 116 -10.75 0.77 -6.89
CA GLY A 116 -11.88 0.51 -5.99
C GLY A 116 -11.69 1.18 -4.62
N TYR A 117 -10.51 1.06 -4.03
CA TYR A 117 -10.19 1.73 -2.77
C TYR A 117 -10.17 3.26 -2.89
N LEU A 118 -9.59 3.80 -3.96
CA LEU A 118 -9.61 5.26 -4.20
C LEU A 118 -11.04 5.79 -4.33
N ILE A 119 -11.93 5.07 -5.01
CA ILE A 119 -13.35 5.45 -5.14
C ILE A 119 -14.06 5.42 -3.79
N ILE A 120 -13.85 4.37 -3.00
CA ILE A 120 -14.44 4.24 -1.65
C ILE A 120 -14.01 5.40 -0.75
N ILE A 121 -12.73 5.79 -0.80
CA ILE A 121 -12.18 6.84 0.06
C ILE A 121 -12.58 8.24 -0.42
N THR A 122 -12.54 8.50 -1.73
CA THR A 122 -12.85 9.83 -2.27
C THR A 122 -14.34 10.10 -2.36
N LYS A 123 -15.16 9.06 -2.55
CA LYS A 123 -16.58 9.15 -2.93
C LYS A 123 -16.80 10.05 -4.15
N ASP A 124 -15.80 10.14 -5.03
CA ASP A 124 -15.74 11.08 -6.15
C ASP A 124 -14.90 10.47 -7.29
N GLU A 125 -15.55 10.25 -8.43
CA GLU A 125 -14.96 9.60 -9.60
C GLU A 125 -13.77 10.38 -10.17
N GLU A 126 -13.92 11.70 -10.32
CA GLU A 126 -12.88 12.56 -10.90
C GLU A 126 -11.68 12.69 -9.96
N LYS A 127 -11.89 12.83 -8.66
CA LYS A 127 -10.78 12.80 -7.68
C LYS A 127 -10.06 11.47 -7.67
N SER A 128 -10.78 10.35 -7.78
CA SER A 128 -10.16 9.02 -7.88
C SER A 128 -9.27 8.90 -9.11
N PHE A 129 -9.74 9.41 -10.25
CA PHE A 129 -8.95 9.49 -11.47
C PHE A 129 -7.65 10.29 -11.26
N TRP A 130 -7.72 11.48 -10.66
CA TRP A 130 -6.53 12.31 -10.45
C TRP A 130 -5.54 11.72 -9.44
N LEU A 131 -6.01 11.01 -8.41
CA LEU A 131 -5.13 10.25 -7.51
C LEU A 131 -4.47 9.08 -8.24
N MET A 132 -5.20 8.38 -9.11
CA MET A 132 -4.63 7.32 -9.94
C MET A 132 -3.59 7.89 -10.91
N ASP A 133 -3.87 9.02 -11.58
CA ASP A 133 -2.90 9.72 -12.44
C ASP A 133 -1.62 10.08 -11.65
N ALA A 134 -1.76 10.64 -10.46
CA ALA A 134 -0.62 10.96 -9.61
C ALA A 134 0.21 9.71 -9.25
N LEU A 135 -0.48 8.64 -8.85
CA LEU A 135 0.13 7.39 -8.44
C LEU A 135 0.90 6.75 -9.58
N LEU A 136 0.28 6.58 -10.74
CA LEU A 136 0.90 5.92 -11.88
C LEU A 136 1.91 6.84 -12.59
N GLY A 137 1.63 8.14 -12.66
CA GLY A 137 2.40 9.16 -13.38
C GLY A 137 3.68 9.60 -12.68
N ARG A 138 3.61 9.81 -11.36
CA ARG A 138 4.69 10.46 -10.60
C ARG A 138 5.25 9.56 -9.50
N ILE A 139 4.40 8.80 -8.80
CA ILE A 139 4.83 8.02 -7.63
C ILE A 139 5.45 6.68 -8.05
N LEU A 140 4.81 6.00 -9.00
CA LEU A 140 5.13 4.64 -9.48
C LEU A 140 5.17 4.58 -11.01
N PRO A 141 6.10 5.31 -11.65
CA PRO A 141 6.26 5.25 -13.10
C PRO A 141 6.59 3.81 -13.55
N ASP A 142 6.07 3.41 -14.71
CA ASP A 142 6.32 2.13 -15.37
C ASP A 142 5.92 0.85 -14.59
N TYR A 143 5.14 0.99 -13.50
CA TYR A 143 4.68 -0.17 -12.72
C TYR A 143 3.64 -1.03 -13.44
N TYR A 144 2.70 -0.37 -14.13
CA TYR A 144 1.50 -1.01 -14.69
C TYR A 144 1.45 -0.98 -16.22
N ASN A 145 2.57 -0.69 -16.87
CA ASN A 145 2.69 -0.88 -18.32
C ASN A 145 2.84 -2.39 -18.64
N PRO A 146 2.61 -2.84 -19.89
CA PRO A 146 2.70 -4.26 -20.25
C PRO A 146 4.06 -4.91 -19.93
N ALA A 147 5.15 -4.14 -19.94
CA ALA A 147 6.49 -4.63 -19.60
C ALA A 147 6.71 -4.78 -18.08
N MET A 148 5.94 -4.04 -17.27
CA MET A 148 6.05 -3.86 -15.83
C MET A 148 7.49 -3.56 -15.38
N LEU A 149 8.23 -2.79 -16.19
CA LEU A 149 9.66 -2.57 -15.96
C LEU A 149 9.92 -1.88 -14.62
N GLY A 150 9.07 -0.91 -14.24
CA GLY A 150 9.18 -0.22 -12.96
C GLY A 150 9.00 -1.17 -11.77
N LEU A 151 8.02 -2.07 -11.86
CA LEU A 151 7.75 -3.07 -10.84
C LEU A 151 8.89 -4.09 -10.70
N LYS A 152 9.36 -4.67 -11.82
CA LYS A 152 10.49 -5.62 -11.82
C LYS A 152 11.76 -4.98 -11.26
N MET A 153 12.04 -3.74 -11.67
CA MET A 153 13.15 -2.96 -11.15
C MET A 153 13.07 -2.81 -9.64
N ASP A 154 11.90 -2.42 -9.10
CA ASP A 154 11.74 -2.21 -7.67
C ASP A 154 11.75 -3.53 -6.86
N GLN A 155 11.37 -4.67 -7.46
CA GLN A 155 11.59 -5.99 -6.86
C GLN A 155 13.08 -6.30 -6.69
N GLU A 156 13.91 -5.98 -7.68
CA GLU A 156 15.37 -6.14 -7.60
C GLU A 156 16.02 -5.13 -6.66
N VAL A 157 15.55 -3.88 -6.64
CA VAL A 157 15.99 -2.87 -5.67
C VAL A 157 15.72 -3.33 -4.25
N LEU A 158 14.55 -3.92 -3.98
CA LEU A 158 14.25 -4.50 -2.67
C LEU A 158 15.26 -5.60 -2.33
N GLY A 159 15.59 -6.47 -3.29
CA GLY A 159 16.62 -7.49 -3.09
C GLY A 159 17.97 -6.92 -2.68
N GLU A 160 18.43 -5.85 -3.33
CA GLU A 160 19.67 -5.15 -2.95
C GLU A 160 19.58 -4.48 -1.57
N LEU A 161 18.43 -3.91 -1.22
CA LEU A 161 18.21 -3.33 0.10
C LEU A 161 18.25 -4.39 1.20
N VAL A 162 17.63 -5.56 0.97
CA VAL A 162 17.67 -6.69 1.89
C VAL A 162 19.10 -7.25 1.98
N ARG A 163 19.85 -7.31 0.88
CA ARG A 163 21.27 -7.71 0.90
C ARG A 163 22.10 -6.88 1.87
N VAL A 164 21.83 -5.58 1.95
CA VAL A 164 22.56 -4.65 2.84
C VAL A 164 22.02 -4.69 4.27
N LYS A 165 20.70 -4.72 4.46
CA LYS A 165 20.06 -4.51 5.77
C LYS A 165 19.73 -5.81 6.52
N SER A 166 19.51 -6.91 5.80
CA SER A 166 19.21 -8.25 6.32
C SER A 166 19.93 -9.32 5.49
N PRO A 167 21.28 -9.32 5.49
CA PRO A 167 22.09 -10.17 4.61
C PRO A 167 21.82 -11.67 4.78
N ALA A 168 21.45 -12.12 5.98
CA ALA A 168 21.10 -13.51 6.24
C ALA A 168 19.87 -13.96 5.43
N VAL A 169 18.82 -13.13 5.37
CA VAL A 169 17.61 -13.42 4.56
C VAL A 169 17.95 -13.44 3.08
N TRP A 170 18.76 -12.47 2.63
CA TRP A 170 19.21 -12.44 1.24
C TRP A 170 19.99 -13.71 0.87
N GLN A 171 20.88 -14.19 1.76
CA GLN A 171 21.61 -15.44 1.54
C GLN A 171 20.66 -16.64 1.46
N ALA A 172 19.64 -16.73 2.32
CA ALA A 172 18.64 -17.79 2.25
C ALA A 172 17.88 -17.79 0.92
N MET A 173 17.49 -16.61 0.41
CA MET A 173 16.87 -16.45 -0.90
C MET A 173 17.78 -16.99 -2.03
N VAL A 174 19.07 -16.64 -2.02
CA VAL A 174 20.04 -17.14 -3.01
C VAL A 174 20.26 -18.65 -2.87
N GLN A 175 20.45 -19.16 -1.66
CA GLN A 175 20.69 -20.59 -1.40
C GLN A 175 19.53 -21.47 -1.87
N HIS A 176 18.30 -21.01 -1.71
CA HIS A 176 17.09 -21.71 -2.15
C HIS A 176 16.63 -21.32 -3.56
N ASN A 177 17.43 -20.52 -4.29
CA ASN A 177 17.13 -20.06 -5.65
C ASN A 177 15.74 -19.41 -5.79
N VAL A 178 15.35 -18.60 -4.80
CA VAL A 178 14.07 -17.88 -4.78
C VAL A 178 14.26 -16.48 -5.33
N MET A 179 13.47 -16.14 -6.34
CA MET A 179 13.46 -14.80 -6.93
C MET A 179 12.59 -13.86 -6.09
N TRP A 180 13.02 -12.60 -5.93
CA TRP A 180 12.23 -11.56 -5.25
C TRP A 180 10.86 -11.37 -5.91
N THR A 181 10.82 -11.45 -7.24
CA THR A 181 9.60 -11.36 -8.05
C THR A 181 8.54 -12.39 -7.62
N LEU A 182 8.93 -13.56 -7.12
CA LEU A 182 8.00 -14.61 -6.68
C LEU A 182 7.32 -14.27 -5.35
N VAL A 183 8.06 -13.67 -4.41
CA VAL A 183 7.62 -13.50 -3.02
C VAL A 183 7.06 -12.11 -2.71
N VAL A 184 7.48 -11.07 -3.46
CA VAL A 184 7.03 -9.69 -3.20
C VAL A 184 6.15 -9.09 -4.30
N SER A 185 5.82 -9.84 -5.36
CA SER A 185 5.01 -9.29 -6.46
C SER A 185 3.68 -8.74 -5.97
N ARG A 186 2.90 -9.51 -5.20
CA ARG A 186 1.60 -9.06 -4.64
C ARG A 186 1.73 -7.84 -3.72
N TRP A 187 2.84 -7.72 -2.99
CA TRP A 187 3.08 -6.59 -2.10
C TRP A 187 3.17 -5.28 -2.90
N LEU A 188 3.99 -5.26 -3.95
CA LEU A 188 4.27 -4.05 -4.72
C LEU A 188 3.21 -3.77 -5.80
N ILE A 189 2.69 -4.78 -6.49
CA ILE A 189 1.71 -4.58 -7.57
C ILE A 189 0.34 -4.10 -7.04
N CYS A 190 -0.07 -4.58 -5.86
CA CYS A 190 -1.33 -4.21 -5.23
C CYS A 190 -1.15 -3.20 -4.10
N LEU A 191 0.06 -2.65 -3.92
CA LEU A 191 0.38 -1.68 -2.87
C LEU A 191 -0.11 -2.13 -1.49
N TYR A 192 0.13 -3.41 -1.18
CA TYR A 192 -0.24 -4.12 0.03
C TYR A 192 -1.74 -4.35 0.31
N ILE A 193 -2.68 -3.78 -0.47
CA ILE A 193 -4.14 -3.94 -0.26
C ILE A 193 -4.54 -5.40 -0.06
N ASP A 194 -3.99 -6.28 -0.88
CA ASP A 194 -4.42 -7.68 -0.93
C ASP A 194 -3.77 -8.57 0.15
N VAL A 195 -2.75 -8.06 0.85
CA VAL A 195 -1.90 -8.88 1.73
C VAL A 195 -1.83 -8.37 3.17
N LEU A 196 -2.19 -7.11 3.43
CA LEU A 196 -2.22 -6.50 4.76
C LEU A 196 -3.65 -6.06 5.12
N PRO A 197 -3.98 -5.92 6.43
CA PRO A 197 -5.26 -5.38 6.87
C PRO A 197 -5.52 -3.97 6.33
N VAL A 198 -6.77 -3.70 5.97
CA VAL A 198 -7.18 -2.43 5.32
C VAL A 198 -6.72 -1.18 6.08
N GLU A 199 -6.87 -1.16 7.40
CA GLU A 199 -6.47 -0.01 8.20
C GLU A 199 -4.97 0.28 8.06
N THR A 200 -4.14 -0.76 8.12
CA THR A 200 -2.69 -0.68 7.93
C THR A 200 -2.35 -0.20 6.51
N VAL A 201 -3.03 -0.72 5.50
CA VAL A 201 -2.83 -0.30 4.11
C VAL A 201 -3.14 1.17 3.92
N LEU A 202 -4.23 1.68 4.50
CA LEU A 202 -4.59 3.08 4.38
C LEU A 202 -3.55 3.99 5.06
N ARG A 203 -2.98 3.58 6.21
CA ARG A 203 -1.85 4.30 6.83
C ARG A 203 -0.58 4.28 5.96
N ILE A 204 -0.28 3.16 5.30
CA ILE A 204 0.81 3.06 4.33
C ILE A 204 0.57 4.03 3.18
N TRP A 205 -0.67 4.12 2.68
CA TRP A 205 -1.05 5.00 1.59
C TRP A 205 -1.02 6.48 1.96
N ASP A 206 -1.40 6.82 3.18
CA ASP A 206 -1.22 8.16 3.74
C ASP A 206 0.24 8.62 3.59
N CYS A 207 1.19 7.73 3.90
CA CYS A 207 2.62 8.01 3.72
C CYS A 207 3.06 7.92 2.25
N LEU A 208 2.48 7.02 1.44
CA LEU A 208 2.82 6.85 0.02
C LEU A 208 2.51 8.12 -0.78
N PHE A 209 1.33 8.71 -0.59
CA PHE A 209 0.94 9.94 -1.29
C PHE A 209 1.72 11.17 -0.82
N TYR A 210 2.24 11.15 0.41
CA TYR A 210 3.03 12.26 0.97
C TYR A 210 4.54 12.14 0.69
N GLU A 211 5.14 10.97 0.95
CA GLU A 211 6.59 10.75 0.88
C GLU A 211 7.05 10.03 -0.40
N GLY A 212 6.11 9.49 -1.19
CA GLY A 212 6.37 8.76 -2.42
C GLY A 212 6.74 7.29 -2.23
N SER A 213 7.20 6.66 -3.31
CA SER A 213 7.37 5.20 -3.40
C SER A 213 8.40 4.58 -2.45
N LYS A 214 9.24 5.37 -1.76
CA LYS A 214 10.15 4.85 -0.73
C LYS A 214 9.43 4.12 0.42
N ILE A 215 8.17 4.47 0.68
CA ILE A 215 7.38 3.87 1.74
C ILE A 215 7.16 2.37 1.48
N LEU A 216 6.99 1.95 0.22
CA LEU A 216 6.82 0.54 -0.11
C LEU A 216 8.04 -0.29 0.32
N PHE A 217 9.25 0.23 0.11
CA PHE A 217 10.47 -0.43 0.57
C PHE A 217 10.60 -0.46 2.10
N ARG A 218 10.16 0.60 2.79
CA ARG A 218 10.16 0.62 4.27
C ARG A 218 9.29 -0.49 4.82
N VAL A 219 8.06 -0.60 4.31
CA VAL A 219 7.10 -1.66 4.69
C VAL A 219 7.71 -3.04 4.44
N ALA A 220 8.22 -3.30 3.23
CA ALA A 220 8.84 -4.59 2.90
C ALA A 220 10.02 -4.93 3.83
N LEU A 221 10.93 -3.99 4.06
CA LEU A 221 12.10 -4.20 4.91
C LEU A 221 11.69 -4.48 6.37
N THR A 222 10.69 -3.78 6.89
CA THR A 222 10.17 -4.04 8.25
C THR A 222 9.54 -5.41 8.36
N LEU A 223 8.69 -5.81 7.41
CA LEU A 223 8.07 -7.14 7.42
C LEU A 223 9.15 -8.25 7.44
N ILE A 224 10.17 -8.12 6.58
CA ILE A 224 11.28 -9.08 6.48
C ILE A 224 12.12 -9.09 7.75
N ARG A 225 12.44 -7.92 8.30
CA ARG A 225 13.34 -7.79 9.44
C ARG A 225 12.68 -8.25 10.73
N HIS A 226 11.40 -7.89 10.93
CA HIS A 226 10.62 -8.30 12.09
C HIS A 226 10.51 -9.83 12.19
N HIS A 227 10.27 -10.50 11.06
CA HIS A 227 10.10 -11.95 10.99
C HIS A 227 11.37 -12.68 10.52
N GLN A 228 12.54 -12.05 10.63
CA GLN A 228 13.79 -12.61 10.10
C GLN A 228 14.08 -14.01 10.68
N ALA A 229 13.83 -14.22 11.98
CA ALA A 229 14.06 -15.51 12.62
C ALA A 229 13.21 -16.62 11.97
N GLU A 230 11.93 -16.37 11.75
CA GLU A 230 10.98 -17.30 11.14
C GLU A 230 11.29 -17.59 9.66
N ILE A 231 11.72 -16.57 8.92
CA ILE A 231 12.12 -16.73 7.52
C ILE A 231 13.34 -17.65 7.41
N LEU A 232 14.31 -17.52 8.32
CA LEU A 232 15.55 -18.29 8.32
C LEU A 232 15.37 -19.75 8.79
N GLU A 233 14.21 -20.12 9.31
CA GLU A 233 13.88 -21.52 9.62
C GLU A 233 13.55 -22.34 8.38
N ALA A 234 13.20 -21.68 7.27
CA ALA A 234 12.84 -22.36 6.02
C ALA A 234 14.03 -23.17 5.47
N ARG A 235 13.75 -24.41 5.05
CA ARG A 235 14.77 -25.34 4.53
C ARG A 235 14.61 -25.65 3.05
N SER A 236 13.60 -25.08 2.40
CA SER A 236 13.30 -25.29 1.00
C SER A 236 12.74 -24.03 0.35
N MET A 237 12.77 -23.97 -0.97
CA MET A 237 12.14 -22.90 -1.76
C MET A 237 10.66 -22.73 -1.41
N VAL A 238 9.93 -23.84 -1.24
CA VAL A 238 8.49 -23.83 -0.96
C VAL A 238 8.22 -23.24 0.42
N GLU A 239 8.94 -23.71 1.45
CA GLU A 239 8.83 -23.18 2.82
C GLU A 239 9.19 -21.70 2.87
N LEU A 240 10.24 -21.28 2.17
CA LEU A 240 10.65 -19.88 2.14
C LEU A 240 9.55 -19.00 1.52
N CYS A 241 8.97 -19.43 0.40
CA CYS A 241 7.83 -18.73 -0.21
C CYS A 241 6.61 -18.70 0.72
N GLU A 242 6.35 -19.77 1.47
CA GLU A 242 5.27 -19.83 2.45
C GLU A 242 5.51 -18.86 3.61
N ARG A 243 6.72 -18.81 4.17
CA ARG A 243 7.06 -17.82 5.21
C ARG A 243 6.81 -16.40 4.73
N PHE A 244 7.26 -16.04 3.53
CA PHE A 244 6.97 -14.72 2.96
C PHE A 244 5.46 -14.39 2.82
N LYS A 245 4.60 -15.40 2.62
CA LYS A 245 3.15 -15.20 2.62
C LYS A 245 2.58 -15.00 4.03
N LEU A 246 3.16 -15.67 5.03
CA LEU A 246 2.69 -15.63 6.41
C LEU A 246 3.07 -14.33 7.13
N ILE A 247 4.23 -13.73 6.82
CA ILE A 247 4.70 -12.52 7.51
C ILE A 247 3.85 -11.27 7.27
N THR A 248 2.92 -11.30 6.31
CA THR A 248 1.93 -10.23 6.11
C THR A 248 0.69 -10.40 6.99
N GLN A 249 0.60 -11.51 7.72
CA GLN A 249 -0.52 -11.86 8.58
C GLN A 249 -0.10 -11.83 10.05
N GLY A 250 -1.08 -11.70 10.94
CA GLY A 250 -0.86 -11.79 12.39
C GLY A 250 -0.83 -10.46 13.10
N ALA A 251 -0.79 -10.51 14.44
CA ALA A 251 -1.07 -9.36 15.31
C ALA A 251 -0.23 -8.11 14.99
N PHE A 252 1.01 -8.29 14.55
CA PHE A 252 1.88 -7.18 14.17
C PHE A 252 1.32 -6.34 13.02
N THR A 253 0.69 -6.95 12.01
CA THR A 253 0.13 -6.22 10.87
C THR A 253 -1.29 -5.71 11.10
N TYR A 254 -1.99 -6.22 12.11
CA TYR A 254 -3.31 -5.71 12.54
C TYR A 254 -3.21 -4.47 13.45
N ASP A 255 -2.14 -4.31 14.23
CA ASP A 255 -1.88 -3.05 14.95
C ASP A 255 -1.20 -2.04 14.02
N CYS A 256 -2.01 -1.33 13.23
CA CYS A 256 -1.52 -0.37 12.24
C CYS A 256 -0.62 0.71 12.87
N HIS A 257 -0.90 1.15 14.11
CA HIS A 257 -0.15 2.24 14.72
C HIS A 257 1.25 1.80 15.15
N THR A 258 1.35 0.63 15.80
CA THR A 258 2.65 0.04 16.14
C THR A 258 3.42 -0.32 14.88
N PHE A 259 2.74 -0.93 13.89
CA PHE A 259 3.34 -1.26 12.60
C PHE A 259 3.96 -0.02 11.94
N MET A 260 3.22 1.07 11.83
CA MET A 260 3.69 2.30 11.21
C MET A 260 4.86 2.93 11.98
N LYS A 261 4.88 2.88 13.31
CA LYS A 261 6.07 3.29 14.08
C LYS A 261 7.30 2.48 13.70
N GLU A 262 7.15 1.17 13.52
CA GLU A 262 8.27 0.29 13.15
C GLU A 262 8.75 0.49 11.71
N ILE A 263 7.91 0.86 10.74
CA ILE A 263 8.39 1.13 9.36
C ILE A 263 9.34 2.33 9.25
N PHE A 264 9.25 3.28 10.19
CA PHE A 264 10.16 4.42 10.25
C PHE A 264 11.37 4.17 11.15
N ARG A 265 11.30 3.19 12.06
CA ARG A 265 12.37 2.83 12.98
C ARG A 265 13.27 1.73 12.45
N GLU A 266 12.70 0.56 12.14
CA GLU A 266 13.48 -0.66 11.88
C GLU A 266 14.37 -0.61 10.63
N PRO A 267 13.91 -0.11 9.47
CA PRO A 267 14.75 -0.05 8.28
C PRO A 267 15.86 1.00 8.41
N GLY A 268 15.78 1.91 9.40
CA GLY A 268 16.69 3.03 9.56
C GLY A 268 16.57 4.06 8.42
N SER A 269 17.71 4.67 8.07
CA SER A 269 17.75 5.64 6.98
C SER A 269 17.55 4.96 5.62
N LEU A 270 16.65 5.55 4.83
CA LEU A 270 16.37 5.18 3.46
C LEU A 270 15.98 6.45 2.69
N SER A 271 16.94 7.01 1.96
CA SER A 271 16.74 8.22 1.18
C SER A 271 16.26 7.89 -0.23
N MET A 272 15.49 8.80 -0.83
CA MET A 272 15.11 8.68 -2.24
C MET A 272 16.34 8.65 -3.15
N ALA A 273 17.41 9.39 -2.83
CA ALA A 273 18.63 9.38 -3.63
C ALA A 273 19.29 7.99 -3.71
N THR A 274 19.32 7.26 -2.58
CA THR A 274 19.82 5.87 -2.57
C THR A 274 18.93 4.96 -3.40
N ILE A 275 17.60 5.08 -3.28
CA ILE A 275 16.65 4.28 -4.07
C ILE A 275 16.81 4.58 -5.56
N SER A 276 16.87 5.85 -5.97
CA SER A 276 17.05 6.23 -7.38
C SER A 276 18.33 5.67 -7.98
N LYS A 277 19.45 5.73 -7.23
CA LYS A 277 20.72 5.13 -7.68
C LYS A 277 20.62 3.61 -7.84
N LEU A 278 19.94 2.93 -6.92
CA LEU A 278 19.69 1.49 -7.02
C LEU A 278 18.78 1.17 -8.22
N ARG A 279 17.74 1.97 -8.46
CA ARG A 279 16.85 1.85 -9.62
C ARG A 279 17.63 1.95 -10.93
N GLU A 280 18.50 2.95 -11.08
CA GLU A 280 19.40 3.09 -12.25
C GLU A 280 20.24 1.82 -12.47
N THR A 281 20.90 1.35 -11.41
CA THR A 281 21.74 0.14 -11.47
C THR A 281 20.93 -1.11 -11.83
N CYS A 282 19.76 -1.31 -11.22
CA CYS A 282 18.89 -2.44 -11.50
C CYS A 282 18.33 -2.39 -12.93
N ARG A 283 17.96 -1.20 -13.41
CA ARG A 283 17.44 -1.01 -14.77
C ARG A 283 18.46 -1.41 -15.83
N GLU A 284 19.73 -1.01 -15.67
CA GLU A 284 20.81 -1.40 -16.59
C GLU A 284 20.99 -2.92 -16.66
N ARG A 285 20.91 -3.61 -15.51
CA ARG A 285 21.01 -5.08 -15.45
C ARG A 285 19.85 -5.77 -16.18
N ILE A 286 18.61 -5.35 -15.92
CA ILE A 286 17.41 -5.93 -16.54
C ILE A 286 17.46 -5.77 -18.06
N VAL A 287 17.79 -4.57 -18.56
CA VAL A 287 17.90 -4.31 -20.00
C VAL A 287 19.03 -5.15 -20.64
N ALA A 288 20.17 -5.28 -19.96
CA ALA A 288 21.27 -6.11 -20.45
C ALA A 288 20.91 -7.60 -20.52
N GLU A 289 20.11 -8.10 -19.57
CA GLU A 289 19.58 -9.47 -19.59
C GLU A 289 18.57 -9.68 -20.73
N GLU A 290 17.60 -8.78 -20.89
CA GLU A 290 16.59 -8.87 -21.96
C GLU A 290 17.23 -8.88 -23.37
N THR A 291 18.27 -8.07 -23.56
CA THR A 291 19.04 -8.00 -24.82
C THR A 291 19.83 -9.28 -25.10
N ARG A 292 20.27 -10.02 -24.06
CA ARG A 292 20.97 -11.30 -24.24
C ARG A 292 20.05 -12.42 -24.71
N PHE A 293 18.76 -12.35 -24.38
CA PHE A 293 17.77 -13.37 -24.73
C PHE A 293 17.01 -13.09 -26.04
N HIS A 294 17.11 -11.88 -26.60
CA HIS A 294 16.52 -11.49 -27.87
C HIS A 294 17.56 -10.81 -28.80
N PRO A 295 18.50 -11.57 -29.40
CA PRO A 295 19.46 -11.06 -30.37
C PRO A 295 18.85 -10.67 -31.72
#